data_AF-A0A378N905-F1
#
_entry.id   AF-A0A378N905-F1
#
_cell.length_a   1.000
_cell.length_b   1.000
_cell.length_c   1.000
_cell.angle_alpha   90.00
_cell.angle_beta   90.00
_cell.angle_gamma   90.00
#
_symmetry.space_group_name_H-M   'P 1'
#
loop_
_entity.id
_entity.type
_entity.pdbx_description
1 polymer ?
#
loop_
_entity_poly.entity_id
_entity_poly.type
_entity_poly.pdbx_seq_one_letter_code
_entity_poly.pdbx_strand_id
1 'polypeptide(L)'
;MIRFKLGLPAVAVESLELYASAILEANIFPPPEPKQQWRDVLAKASDISCQIYRDMVRGELDFVPYFRSATPEQELSVCRLAHALQNVIQRRSGEFACNSLDFRLDANRLMLPAWLGAGQALQQLIDEVMKPY
;
A
#
# COMPACT_ATOMS: atom_id res chain seq x y z
N MET A 1 3.69 12.29 9.03
CA MET A 1 2.45 12.20 9.86
C MET A 1 2.57 12.83 11.25
N ILE A 2 3.71 12.71 11.96
CA ILE A 2 3.84 13.24 13.34
C ILE A 2 3.50 14.73 13.44
N ARG A 3 4.03 15.58 12.57
CA ARG A 3 3.70 17.02 12.57
C ARG A 3 2.20 17.29 12.43
N PHE A 4 1.50 16.52 11.60
CA PHE A 4 0.07 16.74 11.34
C PHE A 4 -0.84 16.25 12.45
N LYS A 5 -0.42 15.23 13.22
CA LYS A 5 -1.22 14.68 14.32
C LYS A 5 -0.81 15.21 15.70
N LEU A 6 0.47 15.54 15.88
CA LEU A 6 1.07 15.86 17.18
C LEU A 6 1.90 17.16 17.16
N GLY A 7 1.86 17.92 16.06
CA GLY A 7 2.72 19.10 15.90
C GLY A 7 2.28 20.34 16.69
N LEU A 8 1.01 20.40 17.09
CA LEU A 8 0.45 21.47 17.93
C LEU A 8 -0.32 20.85 19.09
N PRO A 9 -0.30 21.44 20.29
CA PRO A 9 -0.99 20.89 21.45
C PRO A 9 -2.49 20.64 21.21
N ALA A 10 -3.19 21.57 20.57
CA ALA A 10 -4.62 21.43 20.28
C ALA A 10 -4.92 20.22 19.36
N VAL A 11 -4.14 20.06 18.28
CA VAL A 11 -4.30 18.95 17.33
C VAL A 11 -3.89 17.61 17.97
N ALA A 12 -2.92 17.64 18.88
CA ALA A 12 -2.51 16.45 19.64
C ALA A 12 -3.62 15.96 20.57
N VAL A 13 -4.29 16.88 21.27
CA VAL A 13 -5.45 16.53 22.12
C VAL A 13 -6.56 15.92 21.29
N GLU A 14 -6.94 16.54 20.17
CA GLU A 14 -7.96 16.01 19.25
C GLU A 14 -7.59 14.63 18.71
N SER A 15 -6.32 14.43 18.30
CA SER A 15 -5.85 13.13 17.81
C SER A 15 -5.93 12.04 18.88
N LEU A 16 -5.58 12.37 20.14
CA LEU A 16 -5.66 11.42 21.26
C LEU A 16 -7.11 11.15 21.67
N GLU A 17 -7.99 12.16 21.61
CA GLU A 17 -9.42 12.02 21.84
C GLU A 17 -10.05 11.06 20.83
N LEU A 18 -9.75 11.23 19.53
CA LEU A 18 -10.21 10.32 18.47
C LEU A 18 -9.74 8.88 18.69
N TYR A 19 -8.50 8.67 19.14
CA TYR A 19 -8.03 7.33 19.45
C TYR A 19 -8.72 6.74 20.67
N ALA A 20 -8.91 7.53 21.74
CA ALA A 20 -9.56 7.07 22.95
C ALA A 20 -11.03 6.70 22.69
N SER A 21 -11.78 7.55 21.97
CA SER A 21 -13.18 7.28 21.63
C SER A 21 -13.33 6.06 20.74
N ALA A 22 -12.52 5.93 19.68
CA ALA A 22 -12.56 4.78 18.77
C ALA A 22 -12.22 3.46 19.47
N ILE A 23 -11.25 3.46 20.39
CA ILE A 23 -10.90 2.25 21.16
C ILE A 23 -12.04 1.85 22.11
N LEU A 24 -12.64 2.83 22.80
CA LEU A 24 -13.78 2.57 23.68
C LEU A 24 -14.97 2.02 22.89
N GLU A 25 -15.29 2.62 21.73
CA GLU A 25 -16.36 2.17 20.85
C GLU A 25 -16.09 0.76 20.33
N ALA A 26 -14.88 0.47 19.84
CA ALA A 26 -14.53 -0.86 19.32
C ALA A 26 -14.60 -1.96 20.40
N ASN A 27 -14.31 -1.61 21.66
CA ASN A 27 -14.39 -2.56 22.77
C ASN A 27 -15.83 -2.82 23.25
N ILE A 28 -16.69 -1.80 23.22
CA ILE A 28 -18.08 -1.91 23.68
C ILE A 28 -18.99 -2.45 22.56
N PHE A 29 -18.75 -2.00 21.32
CA PHE A 29 -19.51 -2.34 20.12
C PHE A 29 -18.57 -2.97 19.08
N PRO A 30 -18.20 -4.26 19.27
CA PRO A 30 -17.41 -4.94 18.26
C PRO A 30 -18.16 -4.98 16.93
N PRO A 31 -17.45 -4.83 15.79
CA PRO A 31 -18.08 -4.91 14.48
C PRO A 31 -18.70 -6.30 14.26
N PRO A 32 -19.77 -6.39 13.46
CA PRO A 32 -20.43 -7.66 13.19
C PRO A 32 -19.47 -8.61 12.43
N GLU A 33 -19.62 -9.91 12.69
CA GLU A 33 -18.83 -10.91 11.97
C GLU A 33 -19.17 -10.89 10.48
N PRO A 34 -18.15 -10.88 9.59
CA PRO A 34 -18.40 -10.89 8.15
C PRO A 34 -18.98 -12.23 7.73
N LYS A 35 -20.03 -12.16 6.90
CA LYS A 35 -20.69 -13.34 6.30
C LYS A 35 -19.66 -14.17 5.52
N GLN A 36 -19.82 -15.50 5.53
CA GLN A 36 -18.90 -16.40 4.82
C GLN A 36 -18.77 -16.05 3.33
N GLN A 37 -19.88 -15.72 2.69
CA GLN A 37 -19.91 -15.28 1.29
C GLN A 37 -18.97 -14.10 1.01
N TRP A 38 -18.87 -13.13 1.93
CA TRP A 38 -17.96 -11.99 1.77
C TRP A 38 -16.50 -12.39 1.94
N ARG A 39 -16.22 -13.32 2.86
CA ARG A 39 -14.87 -13.87 3.05
C ARG A 39 -14.42 -14.61 1.80
N ASP A 40 -15.30 -15.40 1.19
CA ASP A 40 -15.00 -16.16 -0.02
C ASP A 40 -14.73 -15.23 -1.21
N VAL A 41 -15.53 -14.17 -1.39
CA VAL A 41 -15.27 -13.15 -2.42
C VAL A 41 -13.96 -12.42 -2.17
N LEU A 42 -13.69 -12.01 -0.93
CA LEU A 42 -12.45 -11.29 -0.59
C LEU A 42 -11.21 -12.17 -0.75
N ALA A 43 -11.29 -13.46 -0.43
CA ALA A 43 -10.20 -14.41 -0.66
C ALA A 43 -9.86 -14.52 -2.15
N LYS A 44 -10.89 -14.69 -3.00
CA LYS A 44 -10.70 -14.67 -4.46
C LYS A 44 -10.12 -13.35 -4.96
N ALA A 45 -10.64 -12.22 -4.47
CA ALA A 45 -10.14 -10.89 -4.81
C ALA A 45 -8.64 -10.74 -4.44
N SER A 46 -8.27 -11.23 -3.26
CA SER A 46 -6.89 -11.20 -2.76
C SER A 46 -5.96 -12.01 -3.66
N ASP A 47 -6.34 -13.22 -4.06
CA ASP A 47 -5.50 -14.07 -4.91
C ASP A 47 -5.31 -13.45 -6.30
N ILE A 48 -6.39 -12.97 -6.92
CA ILE A 48 -6.36 -12.31 -8.23
C ILE A 48 -5.50 -11.03 -8.16
N SER A 49 -5.74 -10.16 -7.17
CA SER A 49 -5.00 -8.90 -7.04
C SER A 49 -3.51 -9.13 -6.80
N CYS A 50 -3.15 -10.13 -6.00
CA CYS A 50 -1.78 -10.49 -5.74
C CYS A 50 -1.08 -11.04 -6.98
N GLN A 51 -1.78 -11.86 -7.77
CA GLN A 51 -1.27 -12.41 -9.02
C GLN A 51 -0.97 -11.28 -10.02
N ILE A 52 -1.94 -10.40 -10.26
CA ILE A 52 -1.80 -9.24 -11.15
C ILE A 52 -0.64 -8.34 -10.72
N TYR A 53 -0.54 -8.04 -9.42
CA TYR A 53 0.56 -7.25 -8.88
C TYR A 53 1.92 -7.91 -9.16
N ARG A 54 2.05 -9.22 -8.91
CA ARG A 54 3.29 -9.97 -9.13
C ARG A 54 3.64 -10.07 -10.61
N ASP A 55 2.66 -10.25 -11.49
CA ASP A 55 2.89 -10.32 -12.92
C ASP A 55 3.45 -9.00 -13.45
N MET A 56 2.94 -7.87 -12.96
CA MET A 56 3.48 -6.55 -13.33
C MET A 56 4.87 -6.29 -12.72
N VAL A 57 5.06 -6.59 -11.42
CA VAL A 57 6.30 -6.20 -10.71
C VAL A 57 7.45 -7.17 -10.96
N ARG A 58 7.15 -8.47 -11.16
CA ARG A 58 8.16 -9.53 -11.34
C ARG A 58 8.12 -10.18 -12.72
N GLY A 59 6.96 -10.22 -13.37
CA GLY A 59 6.80 -10.85 -14.68
C GLY A 59 7.25 -9.95 -15.83
N GLU A 60 7.06 -8.64 -15.71
CA GLU A 60 7.44 -7.67 -16.74
C GLU A 60 8.93 -7.29 -16.64
N LEU A 61 9.70 -7.60 -17.68
CA LEU A 61 11.16 -7.37 -17.70
C LEU A 61 11.50 -5.87 -17.71
N ASP A 62 10.64 -5.06 -18.32
CA ASP A 62 10.83 -3.61 -18.44
C ASP A 62 10.36 -2.84 -17.20
N PHE A 63 9.73 -3.52 -16.23
CA PHE A 63 9.24 -2.86 -15.02
C PHE A 63 10.36 -2.21 -14.21
N VAL A 64 11.47 -2.93 -13.99
CA VAL A 64 12.59 -2.38 -13.21
C VAL A 64 13.24 -1.19 -13.93
N PRO A 65 13.62 -1.27 -15.23
CA PRO A 65 14.10 -0.11 -15.98
C PRO A 65 13.13 1.09 -15.97
N TYR A 66 11.84 0.84 -16.17
CA TYR A 66 10.81 1.88 -16.08
C TYR A 66 10.76 2.51 -14.69
N PHE A 67 10.74 1.70 -13.65
CA PHE A 67 10.70 2.15 -12.27
C PHE A 67 11.90 3.06 -11.92
N ARG A 68 13.11 2.70 -12.37
CA ARG A 68 14.33 3.49 -12.14
C ARG A 68 14.36 4.83 -12.89
N SER A 69 13.70 4.90 -14.04
CA SER A 69 13.66 6.13 -14.86
C SER A 69 12.51 7.05 -14.46
N ALA A 70 11.36 6.48 -14.10
CA ALA A 70 10.15 7.22 -13.71
C ALA A 70 10.18 7.68 -12.25
N THR A 71 11.01 7.08 -11.40
CA THR A 71 11.20 7.53 -10.02
C THR A 71 12.63 8.03 -9.80
N PRO A 72 12.85 9.07 -8.99
CA PRO A 72 14.19 9.57 -8.67
C PRO A 72 14.91 8.63 -7.70
N GLU A 73 14.99 7.32 -8.02
CA GLU A 73 15.65 6.31 -7.19
C GLU A 73 17.12 6.66 -6.96
N GLN A 74 17.84 6.98 -8.03
CA GLN A 74 19.28 7.24 -7.98
C GLN A 74 19.58 8.52 -7.20
N GLU A 75 18.80 9.57 -7.41
CA GLU A 75 18.97 10.88 -6.74
C GLU A 75 18.64 10.82 -5.23
N LEU A 76 17.62 10.06 -4.85
CA LEU A 76 17.25 9.88 -3.44
C LEU A 76 18.29 9.07 -2.67
N SER A 77 19.04 8.18 -3.33
CA SER A 77 20.11 7.41 -2.70
C SER A 77 21.33 8.25 -2.32
N VAL A 78 21.55 9.37 -3.04
CA VAL A 78 22.64 10.33 -2.83
C VAL A 78 22.28 11.38 -1.77
N CYS A 79 20.99 11.60 -1.53
CA CYS A 79 20.51 12.56 -0.54
C CYS A 79 20.72 12.07 0.91
N ARG A 80 21.57 12.76 1.68
CA ARG A 80 21.89 12.47 3.10
C ARG A 80 20.73 12.71 4.09
N LEU A 81 19.49 12.79 3.65
CA LEU A 81 18.32 12.85 4.55
C LEU A 81 17.93 11.47 5.11
N ALA A 82 18.50 10.40 4.57
CA ALA A 82 18.11 9.02 4.85
C ALA A 82 19.24 8.18 5.46
N HIS A 83 19.83 8.65 6.58
CA HIS A 83 20.93 7.94 7.27
C HIS A 83 20.52 6.52 7.74
N ALA A 84 19.22 6.24 7.89
CA ALA A 84 18.70 4.91 8.25
C ALA A 84 18.38 4.00 7.03
N LEU A 85 18.28 4.52 5.81
CA LEU A 85 17.94 3.73 4.61
C LEU A 85 19.16 3.23 3.83
N GLN A 86 20.34 3.82 4.03
CA GLN A 86 21.57 3.42 3.33
C GLN A 86 22.05 2.00 3.70
N ASN A 87 21.77 1.53 4.93
CA ASN A 87 22.24 0.23 5.41
C ASN A 87 21.46 -0.98 4.85
N VAL A 88 20.39 -0.76 4.06
CA VAL A 88 19.57 -1.84 3.46
C VAL A 88 19.85 -2.03 1.96
N ILE A 89 20.54 -1.08 1.31
CA ILE A 89 20.76 -1.08 -0.14
C ILE A 89 21.80 -2.14 -0.58
N GLN A 90 22.55 -2.71 0.37
CA GLN A 90 23.56 -3.74 0.10
C GLN A 90 23.07 -5.17 0.33
N ARG A 91 21.84 -5.50 -0.08
CA ARG A 91 21.42 -6.90 -0.20
C ARG A 91 20.86 -7.16 -1.60
N ARG A 92 21.67 -7.93 -2.34
CA ARG A 92 21.42 -8.69 -3.57
C ARG A 92 20.07 -8.45 -4.27
N SER A 93 20.16 -8.11 -5.56
CA SER A 93 19.19 -8.44 -6.62
C SER A 93 17.71 -8.16 -6.32
N GLY A 94 17.24 -6.96 -6.68
CA GLY A 94 15.82 -6.70 -6.92
C GLY A 94 14.92 -6.53 -5.69
N GLU A 95 15.45 -6.63 -4.48
CA GLU A 95 14.68 -6.44 -3.25
C GLU A 95 14.73 -4.96 -2.81
N PHE A 96 13.63 -4.24 -3.01
CA PHE A 96 13.45 -2.90 -2.47
C PHE A 96 12.89 -3.00 -1.04
N ALA A 97 13.49 -2.27 -0.08
CA ALA A 97 12.89 -2.15 1.24
C ALA A 97 11.53 -1.44 1.13
N CYS A 98 10.48 -1.97 1.76
CA CYS A 98 9.10 -1.46 1.66
C CYS A 98 9.04 0.07 1.85
N ASN A 99 9.74 0.57 2.87
CA ASN A 99 9.74 1.99 3.22
C ASN A 99 10.43 2.90 2.19
N SER A 100 11.33 2.37 1.36
CA SER A 100 11.98 3.14 0.29
C SER A 100 11.21 3.06 -1.03
N LEU A 101 10.43 2.01 -1.26
CA LEU A 101 9.59 1.83 -2.45
C LEU A 101 8.41 2.82 -2.46
N ASP A 102 7.71 2.95 -1.33
CA ASP A 102 6.53 3.83 -1.20
C ASP A 102 6.91 5.30 -1.45
N PHE A 103 7.98 5.78 -0.82
CA PHE A 103 8.44 7.17 -0.97
C PHE A 103 8.86 7.53 -2.41
N ARG A 104 9.32 6.55 -3.19
CA ARG A 104 9.74 6.74 -4.59
C ARG A 104 8.55 6.86 -5.54
N LEU A 105 7.48 6.10 -5.28
CA LEU A 105 6.27 6.07 -6.12
C LEU A 105 5.32 7.22 -5.78
N ASP A 106 5.43 7.76 -4.56
CA ASP A 106 4.74 8.97 -4.17
C ASP A 106 5.24 10.19 -4.95
N ALA A 107 6.54 10.23 -5.28
CA ALA A 107 7.15 11.33 -6.02
C ALA A 107 6.62 11.49 -7.45
N ASN A 108 6.27 10.39 -8.12
CA ASN A 108 5.72 10.40 -9.47
C ASN A 108 4.18 10.59 -9.49
N ARG A 109 3.55 10.80 -8.33
CA ARG A 109 2.08 10.90 -8.16
C ARG A 109 1.27 9.70 -8.72
N LEU A 110 1.95 8.64 -9.14
CA LEU A 110 1.34 7.43 -9.69
C LEU A 110 0.80 6.53 -8.58
N MET A 111 1.40 6.56 -7.38
CA MET A 111 0.95 5.80 -6.19
C MET A 111 0.76 4.29 -6.46
N LEU A 112 1.53 3.75 -7.42
CA LEU A 112 1.36 2.40 -7.97
C LEU A 112 1.20 1.30 -6.89
N PRO A 113 1.95 1.29 -5.76
CA PRO A 113 1.81 0.25 -4.73
C PRO A 113 0.46 0.27 -4.01
N ALA A 114 -0.21 1.43 -3.97
CA ALA A 114 -1.43 1.61 -3.19
C ALA A 114 -2.67 1.02 -3.88
N TRP A 115 -2.64 0.82 -5.20
CA TRP A 115 -3.83 0.43 -5.97
C TRP A 115 -3.61 -0.68 -7.01
N LEU A 116 -2.37 -0.95 -7.42
CA LEU A 116 -2.07 -1.95 -8.46
C LEU A 116 -2.64 -3.33 -8.06
N GLY A 117 -3.42 -3.93 -8.96
CA GLY A 117 -4.08 -5.23 -8.76
C GLY A 117 -5.49 -5.14 -8.17
N ALA A 118 -5.80 -4.13 -7.34
CA ALA A 118 -7.11 -4.02 -6.70
C ALA A 118 -8.25 -3.75 -7.70
N GLY A 119 -8.06 -2.78 -8.61
CA GLY A 119 -9.09 -2.41 -9.58
C GLY A 119 -9.42 -3.53 -10.57
N GLN A 120 -8.40 -4.20 -11.10
CA GLN A 120 -8.59 -5.32 -12.04
C GLN A 120 -9.20 -6.54 -11.35
N ALA A 121 -8.83 -6.84 -10.11
CA ALA A 121 -9.45 -7.91 -9.35
C ALA A 121 -10.95 -7.66 -9.11
N LEU A 122 -11.33 -6.44 -8.75
CA LEU A 122 -12.74 -6.06 -8.60
C LEU A 122 -13.50 -6.16 -9.92
N GLN A 123 -12.91 -5.70 -11.02
CA GLN A 123 -13.56 -5.78 -12.34
C GLN A 123 -13.83 -7.24 -12.74
N GLN A 124 -12.84 -8.14 -12.57
CA GLN A 124 -13.02 -9.56 -12.89
C GLN A 124 -14.13 -10.20 -12.06
N LEU A 125 -14.22 -9.87 -10.76
CA LEU A 125 -15.30 -10.37 -9.90
C LEU A 125 -16.68 -9.85 -10.33
N ILE A 126 -16.77 -8.59 -10.77
CA ILE A 126 -18.02 -8.02 -11.31
C ILE A 126 -18.40 -8.75 -12.60
N ASP A 127 -17.45 -8.97 -13.50
CA ASP A 127 -17.69 -9.63 -14.78
C ASP A 127 -18.13 -11.10 -14.59
N GLU A 128 -17.59 -11.79 -13.58
CA GLU A 128 -18.03 -13.15 -13.21
C GLU A 128 -19.48 -13.18 -12.72
N VAL A 129 -19.90 -12.18 -11.95
CA VAL A 129 -21.27 -12.07 -11.43
C VAL A 129 -22.26 -11.63 -12.53
N MET A 130 -21.79 -10.83 -13.48
CA MET A 130 -22.62 -10.22 -14.54
C MET A 130 -22.73 -11.07 -15.81
N LYS A 131 -22.04 -12.23 -15.92
CA LYS A 131 -22.20 -13.14 -17.07
C LYS A 131 -23.65 -13.65 -17.12
N PRO A 132 -24.42 -13.34 -18.19
CA PRO A 132 -25.75 -13.90 -18.37
C PRO A 132 -25.64 -15.39 -18.66
N TYR A 133 -26.56 -16.17 -18.09
CA TYR A 133 -26.80 -17.57 -18.45
C TYR A 133 -27.06 -17.73 -19.95
#